data_AF-A0A0G1X9G7-F1
#
_entry.id   AF-A0A0G1X9G7-F1
#
_cell.length_a   1.000
_cell.length_b   1.000
_cell.length_c   1.000
_cell.angle_alpha   90.00
_cell.angle_beta   90.00
_cell.angle_gamma   90.00
#
_symmetry.space_group_name_H-M   'P 1'
#
loop_
_entity.id
_entity.type
_entity.pdbx_description
1 polymer ?
#
loop_
_entity_poly.entity_id
_entity_poly.type
_entity_poly.pdbx_seq_one_letter_code
_entity_poly.pdbx_strand_id
1 'polypeptide(L)'
;MDRVQILKGAEGIKKAYIGILAGEALDIVCLASNYEKVLGSWFDEVYSPKLYRLRTREILPDTPANRAFAKAKDQSRNQVRFLSGMGSQSDVVVGENAAVLVSYDEKEPFAVLISDQELISGLKVQFEVMWGGL
;
A
#
# COMPACT_ATOMS: atom_id res chain seq x y z
N MET A 1 22.01 0.57 -10.54
CA MET A 1 20.56 0.83 -10.34
C MET A 1 20.44 1.58 -9.04
N ASP A 2 19.73 2.71 -9.05
CA ASP A 2 19.54 3.49 -7.83
C ASP A 2 18.65 2.71 -6.86
N ARG A 3 19.06 2.64 -5.59
CA ARG A 3 18.37 1.90 -4.54
C ARG A 3 17.08 2.59 -4.07
N VAL A 4 16.87 3.84 -4.50
CA VAL A 4 15.66 4.64 -4.28
C VAL A 4 15.36 5.39 -5.58
N GLN A 5 14.11 5.32 -6.05
CA GLN A 5 13.67 5.97 -7.29
C GLN A 5 12.38 6.74 -7.04
N ILE A 6 12.30 7.97 -7.54
CA ILE A 6 11.06 8.76 -7.56
C ILE A 6 10.39 8.60 -8.92
N LEU A 7 9.20 8.01 -8.91
CA LEU A 7 8.38 7.74 -10.08
C LEU A 7 7.21 8.74 -10.09
N LYS A 8 7.28 9.73 -10.99
CA LYS A 8 6.31 10.84 -11.05
C LYS A 8 5.04 10.47 -11.82
N GLY A 9 3.94 11.12 -11.45
CA GLY A 9 2.64 10.99 -12.10
C GLY A 9 1.91 9.69 -11.76
N ALA A 10 0.66 9.60 -12.21
CA ALA A 10 -0.16 8.41 -12.06
C ALA A 10 0.53 7.15 -12.64
N GLU A 11 1.16 7.26 -13.81
CA GLU A 11 1.90 6.15 -14.44
C GLU A 11 3.10 5.70 -13.60
N GLY A 12 3.77 6.62 -12.91
CA GLY A 12 4.85 6.29 -11.97
C GLY A 12 4.34 5.45 -10.79
N ILE A 13 3.21 5.84 -10.22
CA ILE A 13 2.54 5.09 -9.14
C ILE A 13 2.11 3.69 -9.63
N LYS A 14 1.47 3.61 -10.80
CA LYS A 14 1.06 2.32 -11.40
C LYS A 14 2.26 1.39 -11.60
N LYS A 15 3.39 1.92 -12.10
CA LYS A 15 4.63 1.15 -12.27
C LYS A 15 5.18 0.66 -10.93
N ALA A 16 5.18 1.50 -9.90
CA ALA A 16 5.61 1.12 -8.55
C ALA A 16 4.74 -0.03 -8.01
N TYR A 17 3.41 0.11 -8.15
CA TYR A 17 2.46 -0.91 -7.71
C TYR A 17 2.61 -2.24 -8.44
N ILE A 18 2.79 -2.23 -9.77
CA ILE A 18 3.07 -3.48 -10.48
C ILE A 18 4.41 -4.09 -10.06
N GLY A 19 5.43 -3.28 -9.83
CA GLY A 19 6.75 -3.76 -9.41
C GLY A 19 6.73 -4.48 -8.07
N ILE A 20 5.95 -4.01 -7.10
CA ILE A 20 5.91 -4.61 -5.76
C ILE A 20 5.10 -5.92 -5.69
N LEU A 21 4.25 -6.21 -6.68
CA LEU A 21 3.49 -7.48 -6.76
C LEU A 21 4.35 -8.71 -7.06
N ALA A 22 5.65 -8.55 -7.33
CA ALA A 22 6.55 -9.68 -7.60
C ALA A 22 6.86 -10.53 -6.35
N GLY A 23 6.52 -10.06 -5.14
CA GLY A 23 6.70 -10.81 -3.89
C GLY A 23 5.49 -11.69 -3.51
N GLU A 24 5.64 -12.51 -2.46
CA GLU A 24 4.57 -13.42 -2.00
C GLU A 24 3.63 -12.81 -0.93
N ALA A 25 4.11 -11.80 -0.21
CA ALA A 25 3.40 -11.18 0.89
C ALA A 25 3.68 -9.67 0.93
N LEU A 26 2.66 -8.90 1.32
CA LEU A 26 2.74 -7.44 1.43
C LEU A 26 2.14 -6.96 2.74
N ASP A 27 2.86 -6.02 3.36
CA ASP A 27 2.41 -5.25 4.50
C ASP A 27 2.05 -3.84 4.05
N ILE A 28 0.84 -3.39 4.38
CA ILE A 28 0.22 -2.25 3.73
C ILE A 28 -0.36 -1.32 4.79
N VAL A 29 0.04 -0.06 4.73
CA VAL A 29 -0.62 1.04 5.43
C VAL A 29 -1.34 1.85 4.36
N CYS A 30 -2.65 1.62 4.25
CA CYS A 30 -3.49 2.28 3.24
C CYS A 30 -4.45 3.23 3.96
N LEU A 31 -4.03 4.49 4.07
CA LEU A 31 -4.75 5.53 4.79
C LEU A 31 -5.25 6.63 3.85
N ALA A 32 -4.86 6.59 2.58
CA ALA A 32 -5.33 7.50 1.54
C ALA A 32 -6.80 7.24 1.20
N SER A 33 -7.56 8.33 1.03
CA SER A 33 -8.99 8.28 0.68
C SER A 33 -9.29 8.91 -0.69
N ASN A 34 -8.27 9.30 -1.45
CA ASN A 34 -8.40 10.06 -2.69
C ASN A 34 -7.65 9.41 -3.87
N TYR A 35 -7.25 8.14 -3.73
CA TYR A 35 -6.46 7.46 -4.75
C TYR A 35 -7.20 7.39 -6.10
N GLU A 36 -8.54 7.35 -6.09
CA GLU A 36 -9.34 7.28 -7.32
C GLU A 36 -9.20 8.54 -8.18
N LYS A 37 -8.89 9.69 -7.58
CA LYS A 37 -8.68 10.94 -8.31
C LYS A 37 -7.37 10.94 -9.11
N VAL A 38 -6.40 10.15 -8.67
CA VAL A 38 -5.07 10.03 -9.31
C VAL A 38 -5.03 8.82 -10.24
N LEU A 39 -5.59 7.68 -9.81
CA LEU A 39 -5.47 6.41 -10.51
C LEU A 39 -6.72 6.04 -11.32
N GLY A 40 -7.85 6.72 -11.11
CA GLY A 40 -9.13 6.34 -11.69
C GLY A 40 -9.54 4.93 -11.25
N SER A 41 -10.26 4.21 -12.13
CA SER A 41 -10.66 2.83 -11.90
C SER A 41 -9.52 1.82 -11.95
N TRP A 42 -8.31 2.23 -12.38
CA TRP A 42 -7.19 1.30 -12.59
C TRP A 42 -6.81 0.54 -11.31
N PHE A 43 -6.88 1.19 -10.14
CA PHE A 43 -6.56 0.54 -8.89
C PHE A 43 -7.51 -0.64 -8.63
N ASP A 44 -8.81 -0.42 -8.76
CA ASP A 44 -9.83 -1.42 -8.46
C ASP A 44 -9.96 -2.49 -9.55
N GLU A 45 -9.79 -2.12 -10.82
CA GLU A 45 -9.97 -3.03 -11.97
C GLU A 45 -8.70 -3.84 -12.30
N VAL A 46 -7.51 -3.29 -12.03
CA VAL A 46 -6.23 -3.89 -12.48
C VAL A 46 -5.34 -4.31 -11.32
N TYR A 47 -5.16 -3.46 -10.32
CA TYR A 47 -4.19 -3.72 -9.25
C TYR A 47 -4.77 -4.59 -8.13
N SER A 48 -5.88 -4.16 -7.53
CA SER A 48 -6.58 -4.82 -6.43
C SER A 48 -6.86 -6.32 -6.69
N PRO A 49 -7.34 -6.75 -7.88
CA PRO A 49 -7.56 -8.17 -8.17
C PRO A 49 -6.28 -9.02 -8.20
N LYS A 50 -5.12 -8.40 -8.46
CA LYS A 50 -3.81 -9.06 -8.42
C LYS A 50 -3.24 -9.05 -7.00
N LEU A 51 -3.41 -7.93 -6.29
CA LEU A 51 -2.99 -7.76 -4.91
C LEU A 51 -3.57 -8.86 -4.01
N TYR A 52 -4.88 -9.09 -4.07
CA TYR A 52 -5.55 -10.06 -3.20
C TYR A 52 -5.34 -11.53 -3.59
N ARG A 53 -4.45 -11.81 -4.56
CA ARG A 53 -3.92 -13.17 -4.76
C ARG A 53 -2.77 -13.47 -3.80
N LEU A 54 -2.09 -12.44 -3.31
CA LEU A 54 -0.98 -12.52 -2.34
C LEU A 54 -1.50 -12.58 -0.91
N ARG A 55 -0.61 -12.91 0.03
CA ARG A 55 -0.85 -12.69 1.46
C ARG A 55 -0.73 -11.21 1.77
N THR A 56 -1.71 -10.62 2.45
CA THR A 56 -1.65 -9.21 2.82
C THR A 56 -1.96 -9.01 4.30
N ARG A 57 -1.28 -8.03 4.89
CA ARG A 57 -1.70 -7.40 6.15
C ARG A 57 -1.91 -5.92 5.88
N GLU A 58 -3.13 -5.44 6.11
CA GLU A 58 -3.53 -4.08 5.79
C GLU A 58 -3.98 -3.33 7.04
N ILE A 59 -3.43 -2.14 7.23
CA ILE A 59 -3.90 -1.15 8.20
C ILE A 59 -4.74 -0.12 7.44
N LEU A 60 -6.02 -0.06 7.75
CA LEU A 60 -7.00 0.84 7.13
C LEU A 60 -7.60 1.81 8.15
N PRO A 61 -8.14 2.97 7.72
CA PRO A 61 -8.95 3.81 8.58
C PRO A 61 -10.18 3.05 9.09
N ASP A 62 -10.53 3.24 10.36
CA ASP A 62 -11.72 2.64 10.95
C ASP A 62 -13.00 3.33 10.46
N THR A 63 -13.51 2.88 9.31
CA THR A 63 -14.77 3.37 8.71
C THR A 63 -15.73 2.23 8.44
N PRO A 64 -17.06 2.48 8.41
CA PRO A 64 -18.03 1.45 8.03
C PRO A 64 -17.74 0.82 6.66
N ALA A 65 -17.27 1.61 5.69
CA ALA A 65 -16.91 1.14 4.36
C ALA A 65 -15.72 0.17 4.40
N ASN A 66 -14.63 0.53 5.09
CA ASN A 66 -13.45 -0.34 5.22
C ASN A 66 -13.77 -1.61 6.03
N ARG A 67 -14.64 -1.53 7.03
CA ARG A 67 -15.12 -2.71 7.76
C ARG A 67 -15.94 -3.65 6.89
N ALA A 68 -16.80 -3.11 6.03
CA ALA A 68 -17.57 -3.92 5.08
C ALA A 68 -16.64 -4.57 4.04
N PHE A 69 -15.68 -3.80 3.50
CA PHE A 69 -14.70 -4.29 2.56
C PHE A 69 -13.83 -5.41 3.14
N ALA A 70 -13.33 -5.25 4.37
CA ALA A 70 -12.56 -6.28 5.06
C ALA A 70 -13.34 -7.59 5.18
N LYS A 71 -14.63 -7.54 5.55
CA LYS A 71 -15.48 -8.74 5.65
C LYS A 71 -15.63 -9.52 4.34
N ALA A 72 -15.45 -8.87 3.19
CA ALA A 72 -15.54 -9.52 1.88
C ALA A 72 -14.23 -10.21 1.46
N LYS A 73 -13.12 -10.01 2.20
CA LYS A 73 -11.81 -10.62 1.89
C LYS A 73 -11.66 -12.02 2.49
N ASP A 74 -10.77 -12.82 1.90
CA ASP A 74 -10.30 -14.07 2.51
C ASP A 74 -9.44 -13.75 3.74
N GLN A 75 -10.05 -13.73 4.92
CA GLN A 75 -9.38 -13.37 6.18
C GLN A 75 -8.25 -14.32 6.59
N SER A 76 -8.16 -15.52 6.00
CA SER A 76 -7.04 -16.43 6.23
C SER A 76 -5.75 -15.97 5.51
N ARG A 77 -5.91 -15.12 4.48
CA ARG A 77 -4.84 -14.65 3.60
C ARG A 77 -4.63 -13.14 3.65
N ASN A 78 -5.72 -12.39 3.72
CA ASN A 78 -5.78 -10.93 3.61
C ASN A 78 -6.33 -10.35 4.90
N GLN A 79 -5.44 -10.14 5.86
CA GLN A 79 -5.76 -9.67 7.20
C GLN A 79 -5.88 -8.16 7.22
N VAL A 80 -6.84 -7.65 7.98
CA VAL A 80 -7.06 -6.20 8.11
C VAL A 80 -7.12 -5.81 9.58
N ARG A 81 -6.39 -4.76 9.95
CA ARG A 81 -6.55 -4.04 11.22
C ARG A 81 -6.98 -2.60 10.95
N PHE A 82 -7.63 -2.00 11.93
CA PHE A 82 -8.21 -0.67 11.80
C PHE A 82 -7.52 0.30 12.73
N LEU A 83 -7.12 1.44 12.21
CA LEU A 83 -6.58 2.56 12.97
C LEU A 83 -7.67 3.61 13.17
N SER A 84 -7.91 4.02 14.42
CA SER A 84 -8.78 5.14 14.75
C SER A 84 -8.04 6.48 14.55
N GLY A 85 -8.58 7.39 13.74
CA GLY A 85 -7.97 8.71 13.52
C GLY A 85 -8.17 9.24 12.10
N MET A 86 -7.49 10.36 11.78
CA MET A 86 -7.56 10.97 10.45
C MET A 86 -6.83 10.12 9.42
N GLY A 87 -7.41 9.99 8.23
CA GLY A 87 -6.73 9.43 7.05
C GLY A 87 -5.50 10.26 6.66
N SER A 88 -4.65 9.70 5.81
CA SER A 88 -3.52 10.40 5.19
C SER A 88 -3.84 10.68 3.71
N GLN A 89 -2.89 11.26 2.98
CA GLN A 89 -2.93 11.31 1.51
C GLN A 89 -1.79 10.46 0.90
N SER A 90 -1.32 9.48 1.68
CA SER A 90 -0.16 8.68 1.34
C SER A 90 -0.27 7.26 1.86
N ASP A 91 0.10 6.31 1.00
CA ASP A 91 0.14 4.91 1.36
C ASP A 91 1.58 4.40 1.43
N VAL A 92 1.77 3.35 2.21
CA VAL A 92 3.04 2.61 2.29
C VAL A 92 2.74 1.14 2.02
N VAL A 93 3.46 0.55 1.08
CA VAL A 93 3.42 -0.88 0.78
C VAL A 93 4.83 -1.42 0.95
N VAL A 94 4.99 -2.46 1.77
CA VAL A 94 6.27 -3.07 2.07
C VAL A 94 6.19 -4.54 1.67
N GLY A 95 7.06 -4.95 0.75
CA GLY A 95 7.21 -6.33 0.34
C GLY A 95 8.56 -6.92 0.77
N GLU A 96 8.87 -8.09 0.24
CA GLU A 96 10.12 -8.78 0.55
C GLU A 96 11.33 -7.99 0.05
N ASN A 97 11.32 -7.62 -1.23
CA ASN A 97 12.46 -7.06 -1.96
C ASN A 97 12.32 -5.57 -2.32
N ALA A 98 11.15 -4.99 -2.06
CA ALA A 98 10.87 -3.59 -2.37
C ALA A 98 9.88 -2.99 -1.36
N ALA A 99 9.94 -1.67 -1.20
CA ALA A 99 8.90 -0.88 -0.57
C ALA A 99 8.48 0.25 -1.51
N VAL A 100 7.21 0.64 -1.42
CA VAL A 100 6.62 1.73 -2.18
C VAL A 100 5.97 2.70 -1.21
N LEU A 101 6.33 3.97 -1.29
CA LEU A 101 5.62 5.06 -0.64
C LEU A 101 4.89 5.84 -1.72
N VAL A 102 3.61 6.11 -1.55
CA VAL A 102 2.79 6.80 -2.55
C VAL A 102 2.32 8.13 -1.99
N SER A 103 2.42 9.19 -2.78
CA SER A 103 1.73 10.46 -2.55
C SER A 103 0.63 10.61 -3.59
N TYR A 104 -0.61 10.78 -3.13
CA TYR A 104 -1.78 10.99 -3.96
C TYR A 104 -2.14 12.47 -4.13
N ASP A 105 -1.16 13.37 -4.08
CA ASP A 105 -1.35 14.77 -4.44
C ASP A 105 -1.90 14.87 -5.88
N GLU A 106 -3.05 15.52 -6.08
CA GLU A 106 -3.70 15.59 -7.39
C GLU A 106 -2.91 16.41 -8.42
N LYS A 107 -2.05 17.34 -7.99
CA LYS A 107 -1.23 18.19 -8.85
C LYS A 107 0.10 17.53 -9.17
N GLU A 108 0.74 16.95 -8.16
CA GLU A 108 2.07 16.34 -8.29
C GLU A 108 2.13 14.94 -7.63
N PRO A 109 1.37 13.96 -8.15
CA PRO A 109 1.38 12.61 -7.58
C PRO A 109 2.72 11.93 -7.88
N PHE A 110 3.20 11.10 -6.96
CA PHE A 110 4.41 10.31 -7.19
C PHE A 110 4.46 9.07 -6.30
N ALA A 111 5.32 8.13 -6.67
CA ALA A 111 5.72 7.02 -5.81
C ALA A 111 7.24 7.04 -5.59
N VAL A 112 7.67 6.65 -4.40
CA VAL A 112 9.07 6.33 -4.10
C VAL A 112 9.19 4.82 -4.07
N LEU A 113 9.93 4.25 -5.02
CA LEU A 113 10.28 2.85 -5.04
C LEU A 113 11.64 2.67 -4.36
N ILE A 114 11.67 1.88 -3.30
CA ILE A 114 12.85 1.57 -2.50
C ILE A 114 13.21 0.10 -2.71
N SER A 115 14.45 -0.17 -3.09
CA SER A 115 15.03 -1.52 -3.17
C SER A 115 16.21 -1.74 -2.20
N ASP A 116 16.55 -0.72 -1.41
CA ASP A 116 17.52 -0.83 -0.33
C ASP A 116 17.01 -1.71 0.82
N GLN A 117 17.72 -2.79 1.11
CA GLN A 117 17.28 -3.81 2.07
C GLN A 117 17.30 -3.34 3.52
N GLU A 118 18.18 -2.39 3.89
CA GLU A 118 18.20 -1.84 5.24
C GLU A 118 16.97 -0.96 5.47
N LEU A 119 16.62 -0.13 4.49
CA LEU A 119 15.39 0.67 4.54
C LEU A 119 14.13 -0.21 4.56
N ILE A 120 14.07 -1.25 3.73
CA ILE A 120 12.95 -2.19 3.71
C ILE A 120 12.81 -2.88 5.06
N SER A 121 13.91 -3.35 5.65
CA SER A 121 13.90 -3.98 6.97
C SER A 121 13.41 -3.02 8.06
N GLY A 122 13.86 -1.76 8.02
CA GLY A 122 13.37 -0.71 8.91
C GLY A 122 11.87 -0.45 8.78
N LEU A 123 11.35 -0.39 7.54
CA LEU A 123 9.92 -0.22 7.27
C LEU A 123 9.08 -1.41 7.75
N LYS A 124 9.58 -2.65 7.62
CA LYS A 124 8.93 -3.84 8.18
C LYS A 124 8.83 -3.75 9.71
N VAL A 125 9.90 -3.34 10.40
CA VAL A 125 9.86 -3.14 11.86
C VAL A 125 8.83 -2.08 12.25
N GLN A 126 8.79 -0.95 11.54
CA GLN A 126 7.79 0.09 11.78
C GLN A 126 6.36 -0.44 11.57
N PHE A 127 6.14 -1.23 10.51
CA PHE A 127 4.87 -1.88 10.28
C PHE A 127 4.48 -2.82 11.43
N GLU A 128 5.39 -3.69 11.91
CA GLU A 128 5.11 -4.59 13.02
C GLU A 128 4.74 -3.85 14.32
N VAL A 129 5.42 -2.73 14.60
CA VAL A 129 5.08 -1.89 15.77
C VAL A 129 3.68 -1.32 15.64
N MET A 130 3.33 -0.77 14.47
CA MET A 130 1.98 -0.26 14.22
C MET A 130 0.95 -1.38 14.30
N TRP A 131 1.21 -2.50 13.63
CA TRP A 131 0.33 -3.65 13.57
C TRP A 131 0.06 -4.19 14.97
N GLY A 132 1.10 -4.46 15.76
CA GLY A 132 0.97 -5.03 17.11
C GLY A 132 0.34 -4.08 18.14
N GLY A 133 0.33 -2.78 17.88
CA GLY A 133 -0.35 -1.77 18.71
C GLY A 133 -1.85 -1.64 18.44
N LEU A 134 -2.39 -2.32 17.42
CA LEU A 134 -3.80 -2.30 17.01
C LEU A 134 -4.58 -3.56 17.43
#